data_AF-A0A954XLN5-F1
#
_entry.id   AF-A0A954XLN5-F1
#
_cell.length_a   1.000
_cell.length_b   1.000
_cell.length_c   1.000
_cell.angle_alpha   90.00
_cell.angle_beta   90.00
_cell.angle_gamma   90.00
#
_symmetry.space_group_name_H-M   'P 1'
#
loop_
_entity.id
_entity.type
_entity.pdbx_description
1 polymer ?
#
loop_
_entity_poly.entity_id
_entity_poly.type
_entity_poly.pdbx_seq_one_letter_code
_entity_poly.pdbx_strand_id
1 'polypeptide(L)'
;MSKALARKSYSESLVVLIEDYRKTHGDQPFNMDDLAEWAFETGGHDIIRLNAKRELKRNLTKAARKKKIRDKQGRHVREYHAAKFPKVDENGNMIFDAVWDHIHSMSFDHAALSFIDGRRGQLAGGCKSLHADIQSFNDNNPSAADDKIQISFDFTYDVEDDSDEKPKNKSLKRRPR
;
A
#
# COMPACT_ATOMS: atom_id res chain seq x y z
N MET A 1 -25.66 -3.51 25.80
CA MET A 1 -26.29 -3.38 24.47
C MET A 1 -25.18 -3.45 23.42
N SER A 2 -24.83 -4.64 22.92
CA SER A 2 -23.70 -4.84 22.01
C SER A 2 -24.08 -5.79 20.89
N LYS A 3 -24.56 -5.26 19.75
CA LYS A 3 -24.60 -5.98 18.46
C LYS A 3 -25.02 -5.20 17.21
N ALA A 4 -25.03 -3.86 17.22
CA ALA A 4 -25.56 -3.08 16.08
C ALA A 4 -24.57 -2.06 15.49
N LEU A 5 -23.28 -2.39 15.42
CA LEU A 5 -22.37 -1.75 14.47
C LEU A 5 -22.27 -2.61 13.21
N ALA A 6 -23.40 -2.73 12.50
CA ALA A 6 -23.34 -2.97 11.07
C ALA A 6 -22.50 -1.83 10.48
N ARG A 7 -21.39 -2.21 9.85
CA ARG A 7 -20.12 -1.48 9.87
C ARG A 7 -20.19 -0.16 9.06
N LYS A 8 -20.61 0.93 9.70
CA LYS A 8 -20.40 2.31 9.21
C LYS A 8 -18.94 2.49 8.80
N SER A 9 -18.67 3.26 7.75
CA SER A 9 -17.30 3.61 7.37
C SER A 9 -16.58 4.28 8.56
N TYR A 10 -15.24 4.24 8.60
CA TYR A 10 -14.52 4.88 9.70
C TYR A 10 -14.90 6.35 9.84
N SER A 11 -15.01 7.05 8.71
CA SER A 11 -15.47 8.44 8.65
C SER A 11 -16.89 8.61 9.19
N GLU A 12 -17.83 7.76 8.79
CA GLU A 12 -19.20 7.79 9.33
C GLU A 12 -19.24 7.51 10.84
N SER A 13 -18.37 6.63 11.34
CA SER A 13 -18.27 6.31 12.77
C SER A 13 -17.73 7.51 13.57
N LEU A 14 -16.79 8.26 13.01
CA LEU A 14 -16.30 9.50 13.61
C LEU A 14 -17.36 10.61 13.60
N VAL A 15 -18.15 10.73 12.53
CA VAL A 15 -19.26 11.68 12.45
C VAL A 15 -20.31 11.40 13.52
N VAL A 16 -20.69 10.14 13.72
CA VAL A 16 -21.60 9.74 14.81
C VAL A 16 -21.05 10.15 16.17
N LEU A 17 -19.75 9.96 16.40
CA LEU A 17 -19.12 10.30 17.67
C LEU A 17 -19.10 11.83 17.91
N ILE A 18 -18.96 12.62 16.85
CA ILE A 18 -19.12 14.08 16.90
C ILE A 18 -20.56 14.48 17.24
N GLU A 19 -21.55 13.83 16.61
CA GLU A 19 -22.96 14.09 16.91
C GLU A 19 -23.32 13.73 18.35
N ASP A 20 -22.82 12.62 18.88
CA ASP A 20 -23.07 12.18 20.25
C ASP A 20 -22.39 13.09 21.28
N TYR A 21 -21.18 13.58 20.99
CA TYR A 21 -20.51 14.60 21.80
C TYR A 21 -21.34 15.90 21.88
N ARG A 22 -21.83 16.39 20.73
CA ARG A 22 -22.68 17.60 20.65
C ARG A 22 -24.01 17.43 21.39
N LYS A 23 -24.64 16.26 21.29
CA LYS A 23 -25.86 15.96 22.05
C LYS A 23 -25.63 15.96 23.55
N THR A 24 -24.45 15.51 24.00
CA THR A 24 -24.10 15.37 25.42
C THR A 24 -23.71 16.70 26.05
N HIS A 25 -22.97 17.56 25.35
CA HIS A 25 -22.43 18.83 25.88
C HIS A 25 -23.19 20.07 25.41
N GLY A 26 -24.24 19.88 24.60
CA GLY A 26 -24.98 20.95 23.97
C GLY A 26 -24.28 21.48 22.71
N ASP A 27 -25.01 22.26 21.92
CA ASP A 27 -24.57 22.69 20.58
C ASP A 27 -23.58 23.88 20.61
N GLN A 28 -22.72 23.91 21.63
CA GLN A 28 -21.70 24.93 21.81
C GLN A 28 -20.47 24.61 20.96
N PRO A 29 -19.63 25.62 20.65
CA PRO A 29 -18.32 25.38 20.05
C PRO A 29 -17.48 24.42 20.93
N PHE A 30 -16.84 23.44 20.29
CA PHE A 30 -15.96 22.48 20.95
C PHE A 30 -14.65 22.33 20.17
N ASN A 31 -13.59 21.92 20.84
CA ASN A 31 -12.34 21.56 20.19
C ASN A 31 -12.25 20.03 20.02
N MET A 32 -11.37 19.58 19.12
CA MET A 32 -11.25 18.15 18.80
C MET A 32 -10.51 17.34 19.86
N ASP A 33 -9.70 17.99 20.71
CA ASP A 33 -8.96 17.33 21.78
C ASP A 33 -9.93 16.95 22.93
N ASP A 34 -10.80 17.86 23.36
CA ASP A 34 -11.85 17.61 24.37
C ASP A 34 -12.80 16.49 23.90
N LEU A 35 -13.18 16.53 22.62
CA LEU A 35 -14.01 15.48 22.02
C LEU A 35 -13.28 14.13 22.01
N ALA A 36 -12.00 14.11 21.66
CA ALA A 36 -11.20 12.88 21.65
C ALA A 36 -10.99 12.31 23.05
N GLU A 37 -10.81 13.16 24.06
CA GLU A 37 -10.71 12.77 25.47
C GLU A 37 -12.04 12.19 25.96
N TRP A 38 -13.16 12.88 25.73
CA TRP A 38 -14.49 12.37 26.04
C TRP A 38 -14.81 11.05 25.31
N ALA A 39 -14.43 10.95 24.03
CA ALA A 39 -14.61 9.75 23.23
C ALA A 39 -13.84 8.56 23.81
N PHE A 40 -12.65 8.82 24.35
CA PHE A 40 -11.87 7.81 25.04
C PHE A 40 -12.62 7.36 26.29
N GLU A 41 -13.10 8.26 27.12
CA GLU A 41 -13.75 7.92 28.40
C GLU A 41 -15.13 7.24 28.25
N THR A 42 -15.90 7.57 27.20
CA THR A 42 -17.31 7.15 27.07
C THR A 42 -17.56 5.93 26.18
N GLY A 43 -16.50 5.22 25.75
CA GLY A 43 -16.63 3.96 25.01
C GLY A 43 -16.37 4.05 23.50
N GLY A 44 -15.83 5.18 23.00
CA GLY A 44 -15.24 5.30 21.66
C GLY A 44 -13.97 4.47 21.47
N HIS A 45 -13.52 3.77 22.51
CA HIS A 45 -12.38 2.84 22.50
C HIS A 45 -12.40 1.85 21.33
N ASP A 46 -13.56 1.35 20.91
CA ASP A 46 -13.62 0.38 19.82
C ASP A 46 -13.27 1.01 18.47
N ILE A 47 -13.69 2.27 18.24
CA ILE A 47 -13.35 3.05 17.04
C ILE A 47 -11.84 3.37 17.04
N ILE A 48 -11.31 3.81 18.19
CA ILE A 48 -9.89 4.15 18.37
C ILE A 48 -9.01 2.90 18.21
N ARG A 49 -9.34 1.79 18.88
CA ARG A 49 -8.63 0.51 18.79
C ARG A 49 -8.64 -0.05 17.37
N LEU A 50 -9.77 0.05 16.67
CA LEU A 50 -9.86 -0.39 15.28
C LEU A 50 -8.95 0.45 14.36
N ASN A 51 -8.87 1.76 14.56
CA ASN A 51 -7.95 2.61 13.81
C ASN A 51 -6.49 2.30 14.13
N ALA A 52 -6.13 2.21 15.42
CA ALA A 52 -4.78 1.84 15.85
C ALA A 52 -4.33 0.49 15.27
N LYS A 53 -5.21 -0.52 15.26
CA LYS A 53 -4.95 -1.82 14.63
C LYS A 53 -4.74 -1.71 13.12
N ARG A 54 -5.55 -0.90 12.42
CA ARG A 54 -5.42 -0.66 10.97
C ARG A 54 -4.12 0.06 10.64
N GLU A 55 -3.75 1.07 11.43
CA GLU A 55 -2.51 1.81 11.27
C GLU A 55 -1.29 0.93 11.54
N LEU A 56 -1.31 0.16 12.63
CA LEU A 56 -0.26 -0.81 12.94
C LEU A 56 -0.13 -1.85 11.81
N LYS A 57 -1.24 -2.40 11.30
CA LYS A 57 -1.21 -3.32 10.14
C LYS A 57 -0.55 -2.66 8.92
N ARG A 58 -0.85 -1.39 8.63
CA ARG A 58 -0.23 -0.63 7.53
C ARG A 58 1.28 -0.48 7.74
N ASN A 59 1.71 -0.17 8.96
CA ASN A 59 3.12 0.01 9.30
C ASN A 59 3.90 -1.32 9.26
N LEU A 60 3.34 -2.41 9.80
CA LEU A 60 3.91 -3.75 9.69
C LEU A 60 4.02 -4.21 8.23
N THR A 61 2.99 -3.97 7.42
CA THR A 61 3.03 -4.27 5.98
C THR A 61 4.13 -3.50 5.27
N LYS A 62 4.30 -2.21 5.57
CA LYS A 62 5.39 -1.39 5.01
C LYS A 62 6.77 -1.92 5.45
N ALA A 63 6.91 -2.28 6.73
CA ALA A 63 8.15 -2.82 7.27
C ALA A 63 8.51 -4.16 6.60
N ALA A 64 7.55 -5.09 6.50
CA ALA A 64 7.74 -6.39 5.84
C ALA A 64 8.17 -6.25 4.38
N ARG A 65 7.58 -5.31 3.62
CA ARG A 65 7.96 -5.04 2.22
C ARG A 65 9.38 -4.48 2.06
N LYS A 66 9.85 -3.70 3.03
CA LYS A 66 11.14 -3.03 3.00
C LYS A 66 12.27 -3.93 3.50
N LYS A 67 11.96 -4.86 4.40
CA LYS A 67 12.95 -5.75 5.00
C LYS A 67 13.59 -6.61 3.91
N LYS A 68 14.92 -6.50 3.84
CA LYS A 68 15.76 -7.30 2.94
C LYS A 68 16.75 -8.11 3.76
N ILE A 69 17.13 -9.26 3.21
CA ILE A 69 18.22 -10.10 3.68
C ILE A 69 19.23 -10.30 2.55
N ARG A 70 20.45 -10.64 2.93
CA ARG A 70 21.46 -11.14 2.00
C ARG A 70 21.37 -12.66 2.00
N ASP A 71 21.14 -13.25 0.84
CA ASP A 71 21.13 -14.71 0.73
C ASP A 71 22.54 -15.30 0.68
N LYS A 72 22.65 -16.63 0.62
CA LYS A 72 23.93 -17.34 0.58
C LYS A 72 24.74 -17.03 -0.68
N GLN A 73 24.09 -16.57 -1.76
CA GLN A 73 24.74 -16.18 -3.01
C GLN A 73 25.15 -14.70 -3.01
N GLY A 74 24.86 -13.97 -1.93
CA GLY A 74 25.21 -12.57 -1.79
C GLY A 74 24.16 -11.59 -2.32
N ARG A 75 23.02 -12.07 -2.84
CA ARG A 75 21.95 -11.25 -3.43
C ARG A 75 21.12 -10.58 -2.34
N HIS A 76 20.65 -9.36 -2.62
CA HIS A 76 19.73 -8.64 -1.73
C HIS A 76 18.28 -8.94 -2.08
N VAL A 77 17.65 -9.85 -1.33
CA VAL A 77 16.27 -10.29 -1.56
C VAL A 77 15.34 -9.76 -0.47
N ARG A 78 14.04 -9.64 -0.77
CA ARG A 78 13.04 -9.32 0.26
C ARG A 78 12.91 -10.52 1.19
N GLU A 79 12.83 -10.24 2.48
CA GLU A 79 12.71 -11.30 3.50
C GLU A 79 11.31 -11.88 3.54
N TYR A 80 10.28 -11.01 3.48
CA TYR A 80 8.88 -11.40 3.60
C TYR A 80 8.09 -11.18 2.32
N HIS A 81 7.24 -12.15 2.03
CA HIS A 81 6.46 -12.24 0.80
C HIS A 81 4.98 -12.44 1.09
N ALA A 82 4.16 -11.54 0.54
CA ALA A 82 2.71 -11.62 0.64
C ALA A 82 2.14 -12.45 -0.51
N ALA A 83 1.26 -13.39 -0.20
CA ALA A 83 0.39 -14.08 -1.15
C ALA A 83 -1.08 -13.79 -0.81
N LYS A 84 -1.92 -13.73 -1.84
CA LYS A 84 -3.36 -13.50 -1.69
C LYS A 84 -4.06 -14.86 -1.65
N PHE A 85 -4.74 -15.13 -0.54
CA PHE A 85 -5.56 -16.32 -0.41
C PHE A 85 -7.04 -15.94 -0.39
N PRO A 86 -7.91 -16.68 -1.10
CA PRO A 86 -9.34 -16.50 -0.98
C PRO A 86 -9.78 -16.78 0.45
N LYS A 87 -10.69 -15.96 0.96
CA LYS A 87 -11.30 -16.08 2.27
C LYS A 87 -12.73 -15.63 2.18
N VAL A 88 -13.63 -16.29 2.90
CA VAL A 88 -15.03 -15.85 3.00
C VAL A 88 -15.15 -14.90 4.17
N ASP A 89 -15.74 -13.72 3.95
CA ASP A 89 -16.04 -12.78 5.02
C ASP A 89 -17.29 -13.21 5.82
N GLU A 90 -17.59 -12.48 6.89
CA GLU A 90 -18.75 -12.77 7.76
C GLU A 90 -20.10 -12.66 7.03
N ASN A 91 -20.14 -12.03 5.86
CA ASN A 91 -21.32 -11.85 5.04
C ASN A 91 -21.41 -12.89 3.89
N GLY A 92 -20.50 -13.86 3.84
CA GLY A 92 -20.45 -14.87 2.78
C GLY A 92 -19.78 -14.41 1.48
N ASN A 93 -19.19 -13.21 1.44
CA ASN A 93 -18.51 -12.73 0.24
C ASN A 93 -17.09 -13.29 0.16
N MET A 94 -16.67 -13.64 -1.07
CA MET A 94 -15.28 -13.98 -1.33
C MET A 94 -14.42 -12.71 -1.29
N ILE A 95 -13.48 -12.67 -0.35
CA ILE A 95 -12.45 -11.64 -0.22
C ILE A 95 -11.06 -12.28 -0.38
N PHE A 96 -10.04 -11.45 -0.55
CA PHE A 96 -8.65 -11.91 -0.54
C PHE A 96 -7.93 -11.42 0.72
N ASP A 97 -7.39 -12.36 1.50
CA ASP A 97 -6.52 -12.06 2.63
C ASP A 97 -5.05 -12.09 2.19
N ALA A 98 -4.25 -11.16 2.72
CA ALA A 98 -2.83 -11.08 2.43
C ALA A 98 -2.05 -11.81 3.52
N VAL A 99 -1.63 -13.03 3.22
CA VAL A 99 -0.82 -13.87 4.11
C VAL A 99 0.65 -13.65 3.81
N TRP A 100 1.48 -13.49 4.84
CA TRP A 100 2.91 -13.22 4.72
C TRP A 100 3.73 -14.41 5.19
N ASP A 101 4.80 -14.71 4.47
CA ASP A 101 5.73 -15.78 4.84
C ASP A 101 7.18 -15.36 4.51
N HIS A 102 8.14 -16.04 5.11
CA HIS A 102 9.57 -15.78 4.97
C HIS A 102 10.16 -16.55 3.78
N ILE A 103 11.00 -15.89 2.98
CA ILE A 103 11.50 -16.38 1.68
C ILE A 103 12.19 -17.76 1.74
N HIS A 104 12.84 -18.11 2.87
CA HIS A 104 13.53 -19.40 3.02
C HIS A 104 12.70 -20.51 3.67
N SER A 105 11.48 -20.23 4.15
CA SER A 105 10.62 -21.22 4.83
C SER A 105 9.26 -21.39 4.15
N MET A 106 8.88 -20.47 3.27
CA MET A 106 7.59 -20.51 2.59
C MET A 106 7.46 -21.72 1.65
N SER A 107 6.23 -22.20 1.48
CA SER A 107 5.92 -23.26 0.52
C SER A 107 6.08 -22.78 -0.93
N PHE A 108 6.24 -23.73 -1.85
CA PHE A 108 6.26 -23.43 -3.28
C PHE A 108 4.97 -22.73 -3.75
N ASP A 109 3.81 -23.19 -3.30
CA ASP A 109 2.51 -22.60 -3.68
C ASP A 109 2.40 -21.14 -3.22
N HIS A 110 2.84 -20.85 -1.99
CA HIS A 110 2.89 -19.49 -1.47
C HIS A 110 3.84 -18.62 -2.30
N ALA A 111 5.01 -19.16 -2.65
CA ALA A 111 5.99 -18.49 -3.50
C ALA A 111 5.42 -18.16 -4.88
N ALA A 112 4.76 -19.13 -5.53
CA ALA A 112 4.15 -18.96 -6.84
C ALA A 112 3.08 -17.85 -6.83
N LEU A 113 2.15 -17.88 -5.87
CA LEU A 113 1.14 -16.84 -5.69
C LEU A 113 1.76 -15.47 -5.40
N SER A 114 2.80 -15.42 -4.55
CA SER A 114 3.46 -14.15 -4.22
C SER A 114 4.21 -13.55 -5.40
N PHE A 115 4.95 -14.37 -6.15
CA PHE A 115 5.83 -13.91 -7.22
C PHE A 115 5.06 -13.63 -8.51
N ILE A 116 4.21 -14.55 -8.95
CA ILE A 116 3.53 -14.49 -10.25
C ILE A 116 2.32 -13.56 -10.16
N ASP A 117 1.38 -13.85 -9.26
CA ASP A 117 0.14 -13.06 -9.18
C ASP A 117 0.36 -11.76 -8.42
N GLY A 118 1.18 -11.79 -7.37
CA GLY A 118 1.51 -10.63 -6.56
C GLY A 118 2.49 -9.67 -7.25
N ARG A 119 3.77 -10.04 -7.28
CA ARG A 119 4.86 -9.13 -7.69
C ARG A 119 4.85 -8.84 -9.19
N ARG A 120 4.79 -9.87 -10.03
CA ARG A 120 4.71 -9.69 -11.48
C ARG A 120 3.42 -8.96 -11.88
N GLY A 121 2.28 -9.27 -11.24
CA GLY A 121 1.04 -8.52 -11.42
C GLY A 121 1.17 -7.02 -11.12
N GLN A 122 1.86 -6.65 -10.02
CA GLN A 122 2.14 -5.24 -9.70
C GLN A 122 3.02 -4.55 -10.74
N LEU A 123 4.07 -5.24 -11.23
CA LEU A 123 4.94 -4.72 -12.28
C LEU A 123 4.16 -4.49 -13.58
N ALA A 124 3.38 -5.47 -14.02
CA ALA A 124 2.55 -5.36 -15.21
C ALA A 124 1.51 -4.22 -15.09
N GLY A 125 0.89 -4.07 -13.92
CA GLY A 125 -0.03 -2.95 -13.65
C GLY A 125 0.65 -1.59 -13.73
N GLY A 126 1.87 -1.46 -13.18
CA GLY A 126 2.68 -0.25 -13.30
C GLY A 126 3.05 0.06 -14.75
N CYS A 127 3.48 -0.95 -15.52
CA CYS A 127 3.78 -0.80 -16.95
C CYS A 127 2.55 -0.34 -17.74
N LYS A 128 1.37 -0.92 -17.46
CA LYS A 128 0.11 -0.51 -18.08
C LYS A 128 -0.23 0.95 -17.77
N SER A 129 -0.09 1.38 -16.51
CA SER A 129 -0.33 2.77 -16.12
C SER A 129 0.62 3.72 -16.85
N LEU A 130 1.93 3.43 -16.82
CA LEU A 130 2.93 4.25 -17.46
C LEU A 130 2.71 4.35 -18.98
N HIS A 131 2.33 3.24 -19.63
CA HIS A 131 2.00 3.25 -21.04
C HIS A 131 0.83 4.19 -21.36
N ALA A 132 -0.24 4.11 -20.57
CA ALA A 132 -1.39 4.99 -20.74
C ALA A 132 -1.04 6.47 -20.50
N ASP A 133 -0.20 6.76 -19.49
CA ASP A 133 0.30 8.10 -19.20
C ASP A 133 1.11 8.66 -20.39
N ILE A 134 1.99 7.85 -20.98
CA ILE A 134 2.80 8.22 -22.15
C ILE A 134 1.91 8.45 -23.38
N GLN A 135 0.95 7.56 -23.65
CA GLN A 135 0.01 7.74 -24.76
C GLN A 135 -0.77 9.04 -24.61
N SER A 136 -1.34 9.27 -23.42
CA SER A 136 -2.06 10.50 -23.11
C SER A 136 -1.19 11.74 -23.31
N PHE A 137 0.06 11.71 -22.83
CA PHE A 137 1.00 12.81 -23.03
C PHE A 137 1.31 13.05 -24.52
N ASN A 138 1.67 11.99 -25.24
CA ASN A 138 2.02 12.07 -26.67
C ASN A 138 0.87 12.57 -27.55
N ASP A 139 -0.37 12.24 -27.19
CA ASP A 139 -1.54 12.57 -28.02
C ASP A 139 -2.11 13.95 -27.67
N ASN A 140 -1.95 14.41 -26.42
CA ASN A 140 -2.63 15.61 -25.93
C ASN A 140 -1.71 16.77 -25.56
N ASN A 141 -0.38 16.57 -25.50
CA ASN A 141 0.55 17.63 -25.10
C ASN A 141 1.23 18.27 -26.33
N PRO A 142 1.09 19.60 -26.55
CA PRO A 142 1.75 20.27 -27.67
C PRO A 142 3.27 20.13 -27.69
N SER A 143 3.91 19.90 -26.53
CA SER A 143 5.36 19.68 -26.47
C SER A 143 5.81 18.34 -27.09
N ALA A 144 4.89 17.40 -27.30
CA ALA A 144 5.14 16.12 -27.95
C ALA A 144 4.75 16.11 -29.45
N ALA A 145 4.46 17.28 -30.03
CA ALA A 145 4.03 17.39 -31.42
C ALA A 145 5.08 16.85 -32.41
N ASP A 146 6.36 17.13 -32.16
CA ASP A 146 7.46 16.76 -33.06
C ASP A 146 8.29 15.58 -32.56
N ASP A 147 8.23 15.28 -31.25
CA ASP A 147 9.03 14.22 -30.62
C ASP A 147 8.18 13.43 -29.60
N LYS A 148 7.85 12.18 -29.95
CA LYS A 148 7.01 11.31 -29.12
C LYS A 148 7.86 10.42 -28.23
N ILE A 149 7.51 10.36 -26.95
CA ILE A 149 8.15 9.43 -26.01
C ILE A 149 7.75 7.99 -26.37
N GLN A 150 8.74 7.13 -26.59
CA GLN A 150 8.55 5.69 -26.79
C GLN A 150 9.33 4.93 -25.71
N ILE A 151 8.70 3.92 -25.12
CA ILE A 151 9.34 3.07 -24.12
C ILE A 151 9.03 1.60 -24.39
N SER A 152 10.05 0.75 -24.31
CA SER A 152 9.89 -0.70 -24.31
C SER A 152 9.61 -1.21 -22.90
N PHE A 153 8.72 -2.18 -22.75
CA PHE A 153 8.49 -2.92 -21.51
C PHE A 153 9.11 -4.33 -21.54
N ASP A 154 10.06 -4.55 -22.46
CA ASP A 154 10.94 -5.70 -22.44
C ASP A 154 12.15 -5.41 -21.55
N PHE A 155 12.23 -6.12 -20.42
CA PHE A 155 13.28 -5.96 -19.40
C PHE A 155 14.37 -7.03 -19.49
N THR A 156 14.46 -7.76 -20.61
CA THR A 156 15.39 -8.90 -20.75
C THR A 156 16.82 -8.50 -20.39
N TYR A 157 17.29 -7.36 -20.89
CA TYR A 157 18.65 -6.87 -20.63
C TYR A 157 18.78 -6.05 -19.33
N ASP A 158 17.70 -5.39 -18.89
CA ASP A 158 17.69 -4.61 -17.65
C ASP A 158 17.94 -5.45 -16.38
N VAL A 159 17.54 -6.72 -16.41
CA VAL A 159 17.72 -7.64 -15.28
C VAL A 159 19.15 -8.24 -15.24
N GLU A 160 19.83 -8.32 -16.38
CA GLU A 160 21.16 -8.92 -16.51
C GLU A 160 22.28 -7.94 -16.10
N ASP A 161 22.12 -6.65 -16.43
CA ASP A 161 23.12 -5.59 -16.16
C ASP A 161 23.24 -5.21 -14.68
N ASP A 162 22.22 -5.49 -13.85
CA ASP A 162 22.19 -5.12 -12.43
C ASP A 162 22.93 -6.11 -11.50
N SER A 163 23.73 -7.03 -12.07
CA SER A 163 24.61 -7.94 -11.33
C SER A 163 25.88 -7.24 -10.79
N ASP A 164 25.68 -6.27 -9.89
CA ASP A 164 26.68 -5.73 -8.94
C ASP A 164 28.07 -5.33 -9.49
N GLU A 165 28.15 -4.65 -10.63
CA GLU A 165 29.22 -3.66 -10.87
C GLU A 165 28.64 -2.25 -10.71
N LYS A 166 28.81 -1.64 -9.54
CA LYS A 166 28.45 -0.23 -9.32
C LYS A 166 29.19 0.66 -10.33
N PRO A 167 28.53 1.34 -11.28
CA PRO A 167 29.23 2.25 -12.16
C PRO A 167 29.71 3.46 -11.34
N LYS A 168 31.00 3.76 -11.47
CA LYS A 168 31.63 4.97 -10.92
C LYS A 168 30.85 6.20 -11.39
N ASN A 169 30.31 6.91 -10.42
CA ASN A 169 29.57 8.17 -10.51
C ASN A 169 30.12 9.09 -11.61
N LYS A 170 29.45 9.17 -12.78
CA LYS A 170 29.66 10.28 -13.72
C LYS A 170 28.73 11.41 -13.31
N SER A 171 29.32 12.42 -12.69
CA SER A 171 28.65 13.67 -12.33
C SER A 171 27.98 14.29 -13.56
N LEU A 172 26.65 14.32 -13.57
CA LEU A 172 25.91 15.18 -14.49
C LEU A 172 26.19 16.64 -14.13
N LYS A 173 26.97 17.33 -14.97
CA LYS A 173 27.19 18.77 -14.86
C LYS A 173 25.83 19.48 -14.99
N ARG A 174 25.40 20.14 -13.91
CA ARG A 174 24.23 21.04 -13.94
C ARG A 174 24.52 22.20 -14.89
N ARG A 175 23.63 22.47 -15.84
CA ARG A 175 23.69 23.67 -16.68
C ARG A 175 23.46 24.92 -15.82
N PRO A 176 24.21 26.02 -16.05
CA PRO A 176 24.02 27.26 -15.31
C PRO A 176 22.70 27.94 -15.71
N ARG A 177 22.14 28.68 -14.74
CA ARG A 177 20.88 29.44 -14.85
C ARG A 177 20.95 30.55 -15.87
#